data_AF-A0A352MHL9-F1
#
_entry.id   AF-A0A352MHL9-F1
#
_cell.length_a   1.000
_cell.length_b   1.000
_cell.length_c   1.000
_cell.angle_alpha   90.00
_cell.angle_beta   90.00
_cell.angle_gamma   90.00
#
_symmetry.space_group_name_H-M   'P 1'
#
loop_
_entity.id
_entity.type
_entity.pdbx_description
1 polymer ?
#
loop_
_entity_poly.entity_id
_entity_poly.type
_entity_poly.pdbx_seq_one_letter_code
_entity_poly.pdbx_strand_id
1 'polypeptide(L)'
;MILAPSCKKIKERGLFGKKGKTLDMLKAQQDSIRVADSLKKVEIRIRAIEEARLDSILQAEQEKAAYQARNKFNIIVGSFVTPEFAQAWAEEYRKQGYDTKVIRMPDSKFELVVAESYDRLSKAMQRLSQFQDTVDIDSWLYISK
;
A
#
# COMPACT_ATOMS: atom_id res chain seq x y z
N MET A 1 -69.80 55.39 51.48
CA MET A 1 -68.44 55.19 50.95
C MET A 1 -68.47 53.98 50.03
N ILE A 2 -67.74 54.08 48.92
CA ILE A 2 -67.95 53.44 47.62
C ILE A 2 -67.48 51.96 47.59
N LEU A 3 -68.15 51.14 46.77
CA LEU A 3 -67.79 49.77 46.38
C LEU A 3 -66.38 49.66 45.76
N ALA A 4 -65.69 48.55 46.01
CA ALA A 4 -65.08 47.76 44.93
C ALA A 4 -64.80 46.30 45.36
N PRO A 5 -65.52 45.33 44.78
CA PRO A 5 -65.06 43.95 44.66
C PRO A 5 -64.33 43.75 43.32
N SER A 6 -63.39 42.80 43.31
CA SER A 6 -63.08 41.90 42.19
C SER A 6 -62.05 42.29 41.11
N CYS A 7 -61.40 41.21 40.65
CA CYS A 7 -60.68 40.98 39.40
C CYS A 7 -59.25 41.53 39.26
N LYS A 8 -58.29 40.80 38.68
CA LYS A 8 -58.18 39.40 38.24
C LYS A 8 -56.72 39.23 37.83
N LYS A 9 -56.20 38.01 37.97
CA LYS A 9 -55.00 37.53 37.26
C LYS A 9 -55.02 37.99 35.80
N ILE A 10 -54.04 38.78 35.36
CA ILE A 10 -53.62 38.81 33.96
C ILE A 10 -52.22 38.23 33.94
N LYS A 11 -52.18 36.90 33.87
CA LYS A 11 -51.00 36.12 33.55
C LYS A 11 -50.78 36.36 32.06
N GLU A 12 -49.91 37.31 31.71
CA GLU A 12 -49.50 37.54 30.32
C GLU A 12 -48.87 36.25 29.75
N ARG A 13 -49.71 35.43 29.13
CA ARG A 13 -49.30 34.33 28.24
C ARG A 13 -49.47 34.84 26.81
N GLY A 14 -48.59 35.74 26.38
CA GLY A 14 -48.66 36.36 25.05
C GLY A 14 -47.44 36.02 24.19
N LEU A 15 -47.66 35.27 23.10
CA LEU A 15 -46.88 35.10 21.85
C LEU A 15 -45.33 34.99 21.84
N PHE A 16 -44.59 35.74 22.65
CA PHE A 16 -43.13 35.84 22.62
C PHE A 16 -42.41 34.66 23.26
N GLY A 17 -43.01 34.01 24.26
CA GLY A 17 -42.45 32.79 24.88
C GLY A 17 -42.45 31.55 23.98
N LYS A 18 -43.34 31.49 22.97
CA LYS A 18 -43.32 30.44 21.93
C LYS A 18 -42.23 30.71 20.89
N LYS A 19 -42.03 31.99 20.51
CA LYS A 19 -40.99 32.41 19.55
C LYS A 19 -39.56 32.16 20.08
N GLY A 20 -39.32 32.40 21.37
CA GLY A 20 -38.06 32.05 22.03
C GLY A 20 -37.77 30.55 21.98
N LYS A 21 -38.77 29.72 22.36
CA LYS A 21 -38.64 28.25 22.28
C LYS A 21 -38.42 27.73 20.86
N THR A 22 -39.06 28.31 19.84
CA THR A 22 -38.78 27.93 18.44
C THR A 22 -37.41 28.38 17.96
N LEU A 23 -36.91 29.55 18.38
CA LEU A 23 -35.56 30.01 18.05
C LEU A 23 -34.49 29.14 18.71
N ASP A 24 -34.67 28.76 19.97
CA ASP A 24 -33.73 27.89 20.69
C ASP A 24 -33.71 26.47 20.10
N MET A 25 -34.86 25.94 19.69
CA MET A 25 -34.96 24.67 18.98
C MET A 25 -34.26 24.71 17.61
N LEU A 26 -34.39 25.80 16.85
CA LEU A 26 -33.71 25.98 15.57
C LEU A 26 -32.19 26.13 15.74
N LYS A 27 -31.73 26.84 16.78
CA LYS A 27 -30.30 26.92 17.13
C LYS A 27 -29.74 25.55 17.49
N ALA A 28 -30.45 24.78 18.33
CA ALA A 28 -30.04 23.43 18.69
C ALA A 28 -29.97 22.49 17.47
N GLN A 29 -30.90 22.61 16.51
CA GLN A 29 -30.81 21.88 15.24
C GLN A 29 -29.59 22.31 14.41
N GLN A 30 -29.32 23.61 14.31
CA GLN A 30 -28.18 24.13 13.56
C GLN A 30 -26.84 23.72 14.19
N ASP A 31 -26.75 23.71 15.51
CA ASP A 31 -25.56 23.26 16.24
C ASP A 31 -25.34 21.75 16.09
N SER A 32 -26.42 20.96 16.08
CA SER A 32 -26.36 19.52 15.77
C SER A 32 -25.83 19.26 14.35
N ILE A 33 -26.31 20.02 13.36
CA ILE A 33 -25.83 19.93 11.96
C ILE A 33 -24.35 20.32 11.88
N ARG A 34 -23.93 21.41 12.55
CA ARG A 34 -22.53 21.85 12.56
C ARG A 34 -21.59 20.80 13.16
N VAL A 35 -22.02 20.14 14.24
CA VAL A 35 -21.25 19.06 14.87
C VAL A 35 -21.17 17.85 13.93
N ALA A 36 -22.27 17.45 13.31
CA ALA A 36 -22.30 16.35 12.34
C ALA A 36 -21.38 16.62 11.13
N ASP A 37 -21.39 17.83 10.59
CA ASP A 37 -20.49 18.22 9.48
C ASP A 37 -19.02 18.19 9.88
N SER A 38 -18.72 18.58 11.12
CA SER A 38 -17.35 18.55 11.64
C SER A 38 -16.84 17.12 11.80
N LEU A 39 -17.68 16.23 12.33
CA LEU A 39 -17.37 14.80 12.43
C LEU A 39 -17.20 14.16 11.06
N LYS A 40 -18.07 14.49 10.10
CA LYS A 40 -17.99 13.99 8.72
C LYS A 40 -16.70 14.44 8.02
N LYS A 41 -16.25 15.69 8.24
CA LYS A 41 -14.96 16.17 7.72
C LYS A 41 -13.78 15.40 8.29
N VAL A 42 -13.80 15.10 9.59
CA VAL A 42 -12.76 14.30 10.24
C VAL A 42 -12.77 12.88 9.68
N GLU A 43 -13.94 12.27 9.52
CA GLU A 43 -14.08 10.93 8.95
C GLU A 43 -13.56 10.85 7.51
N ILE A 44 -13.91 11.82 6.66
CA ILE A 44 -13.39 11.91 5.29
C ILE A 44 -11.87 12.02 5.29
N ARG A 45 -11.29 12.82 6.19
CA ARG A 45 -9.84 12.96 6.29
C ARG A 45 -9.16 11.67 6.73
N ILE A 46 -9.72 10.96 7.70
CA ILE A 46 -9.19 9.68 8.17
C ILE A 46 -9.29 8.64 7.04
N ARG A 47 -10.44 8.58 6.35
CA ARG A 47 -10.65 7.67 5.23
C ARG A 47 -9.67 7.93 4.09
N ALA A 48 -9.45 9.19 3.71
CA ALA A 48 -8.49 9.54 2.67
C ALA A 48 -7.05 9.14 3.03
N ILE A 49 -6.67 9.22 4.30
CA ILE A 49 -5.34 8.77 4.77
C ILE A 49 -5.23 7.23 4.69
N GLU A 50 -6.29 6.52 5.08
CA GLU A 50 -6.31 5.05 5.03
C GLU A 50 -6.31 4.54 3.59
N GLU A 51 -7.11 5.13 2.71
CA GLU A 51 -7.13 4.83 1.27
C GLU A 51 -5.76 5.06 0.64
N ALA A 52 -5.11 6.20 0.92
CA ALA A 52 -3.76 6.48 0.41
C ALA A 52 -2.72 5.45 0.90
N ARG A 53 -2.85 4.95 2.13
CA ARG A 53 -1.99 3.88 2.65
C ARG A 53 -2.22 2.56 1.94
N LEU A 54 -3.48 2.17 1.76
CA LEU A 54 -3.86 0.94 1.06
C LEU A 54 -3.42 0.98 -0.40
N ASP A 55 -3.64 2.10 -1.10
CA ASP A 55 -3.21 2.28 -2.49
C ASP A 55 -1.70 2.17 -2.64
N SER A 56 -0.94 2.75 -1.70
CA SER A 56 0.52 2.63 -1.69
C SER A 56 0.98 1.18 -1.52
N ILE A 57 0.30 0.41 -0.66
CA ILE A 57 0.61 -1.01 -0.43
C ILE A 57 0.27 -1.84 -1.68
N LEU A 58 -0.90 -1.62 -2.27
CA LEU A 58 -1.33 -2.33 -3.47
C LEU A 58 -0.41 -2.08 -4.66
N GLN A 59 0.04 -0.84 -4.85
CA GLN A 59 1.02 -0.51 -5.90
C GLN A 59 2.34 -1.26 -5.67
N ALA A 60 2.88 -1.22 -4.45
CA ALA A 60 4.12 -1.92 -4.12
C ALA A 60 3.99 -3.45 -4.30
N GLU A 61 2.82 -4.03 -4.01
CA GLU A 61 2.54 -5.45 -4.22
C GLU A 61 2.45 -5.80 -5.70
N GLN A 62 1.75 -4.99 -6.50
CA GLN A 62 1.65 -5.17 -7.95
C GLN A 62 3.02 -5.10 -8.63
N GLU A 63 3.86 -4.13 -8.23
CA GLU A 63 5.23 -4.00 -8.73
C GLU A 63 6.08 -5.22 -8.38
N LYS A 64 5.98 -5.73 -7.15
CA LYS A 64 6.67 -6.95 -6.73
C LYS A 64 6.20 -8.16 -7.54
N ALA A 65 4.90 -8.34 -7.72
CA ALA A 65 4.34 -9.44 -8.49
C ALA A 65 4.77 -9.36 -9.97
N ALA A 66 4.76 -8.16 -10.56
CA ALA A 66 5.24 -7.94 -11.92
C ALA A 66 6.75 -8.23 -12.04
N TYR A 67 7.55 -7.82 -11.07
CA TYR A 67 8.98 -8.12 -11.02
C TYR A 67 9.25 -9.63 -10.89
N GLN A 68 8.52 -10.32 -10.02
CA GLN A 68 8.63 -11.78 -9.86
C GLN A 68 8.21 -12.52 -11.13
N ALA A 69 7.12 -12.09 -11.79
CA ALA A 69 6.67 -12.68 -13.04
C ALA A 69 7.70 -12.50 -14.17
N ARG A 70 8.38 -11.35 -14.22
CA ARG A 70 9.43 -11.06 -15.22
C ARG A 70 10.74 -11.81 -14.94
N ASN A 71 11.02 -12.14 -13.68
CA ASN A 71 12.26 -12.79 -13.25
C ASN A 71 12.03 -14.22 -12.75
N LYS A 72 11.06 -14.92 -13.33
CA LYS A 72 10.67 -16.26 -12.89
C LYS A 72 11.72 -17.31 -13.22
N PHE A 73 12.38 -17.17 -14.37
CA PHE A 73 13.37 -18.11 -14.88
C PHE A 73 14.74 -17.45 -14.87
N ASN A 74 15.63 -17.91 -14.00
CA ASN A 74 16.92 -17.30 -13.74
C ASN A 74 18.04 -18.25 -14.16
N ILE A 75 18.97 -17.79 -15.00
CA ILE A 75 20.17 -18.55 -15.36
C ILE A 75 21.22 -18.29 -14.28
N ILE A 76 21.65 -19.36 -13.62
CA ILE A 76 22.61 -19.35 -12.52
C ILE A 76 23.99 -19.75 -13.04
N VAL A 77 25.00 -18.97 -12.68
CA VAL A 77 26.42 -19.20 -13.04
C VAL A 77 27.27 -19.61 -11.85
N GLY A 78 26.70 -19.66 -10.65
CA GLY A 78 27.41 -20.10 -9.46
C GLY A 78 26.53 -20.19 -8.23
N SER A 79 26.88 -21.09 -7.33
CA SER A 79 26.27 -21.23 -6.00
C SER A 79 27.37 -21.21 -4.94
N PHE A 80 27.29 -20.24 -4.03
CA PHE A 80 28.32 -20.01 -3.02
C PHE A 80 27.70 -19.99 -1.63
N VAL A 81 28.37 -20.58 -0.64
CA VAL A 81 27.97 -20.48 0.77
C VAL A 81 28.37 -19.12 1.36
N THR A 82 29.47 -18.57 0.85
CA THR A 82 30.10 -17.33 1.32
C THR A 82 29.64 -16.17 0.46
N PRO A 83 28.97 -15.16 1.02
CA PRO A 83 28.40 -14.05 0.26
C PRO A 83 29.47 -13.21 -0.47
N GLU A 84 30.65 -13.07 0.11
CA GLU A 84 31.74 -12.30 -0.47
C GLU A 84 32.20 -12.90 -1.81
N PHE A 85 32.23 -14.23 -1.92
CA PHE A 85 32.56 -14.91 -3.18
C PHE A 85 31.42 -14.78 -4.21
N ALA A 86 30.16 -14.86 -3.78
CA ALA A 86 29.02 -14.63 -4.67
C ALA A 86 29.05 -13.22 -5.26
N GLN A 87 29.38 -12.21 -4.44
CA GLN A 87 29.48 -10.82 -4.86
C GLN A 87 30.65 -10.60 -5.83
N ALA A 88 31.84 -11.10 -5.50
CA ALA A 88 33.00 -10.99 -6.39
C ALA A 88 32.74 -11.64 -7.75
N TRP A 89 32.09 -12.81 -7.76
CA TRP A 89 31.70 -13.50 -9.00
C TRP A 89 30.66 -12.70 -9.79
N ALA A 90 29.64 -12.16 -9.12
CA ALA A 90 28.64 -11.30 -9.73
C ALA A 90 29.25 -10.03 -10.34
N GLU A 91 30.23 -9.42 -9.69
CA GLU A 91 30.94 -8.24 -10.20
C GLU A 91 31.73 -8.55 -11.47
N GLU A 92 32.35 -9.71 -11.56
CA GLU A 92 33.10 -10.11 -12.75
C GLU A 92 32.18 -10.23 -13.97
N TYR A 93 31.07 -10.93 -13.82
CA TYR A 93 30.04 -11.01 -14.87
C TYR A 93 29.40 -9.64 -15.16
N ARG A 94 29.31 -8.75 -14.18
CA ARG A 94 28.83 -7.37 -14.40
C ARG A 94 29.79 -6.58 -15.28
N LYS A 95 31.11 -6.74 -15.11
CA LYS A 95 32.12 -6.11 -15.99
C LYS A 95 32.03 -6.63 -17.43
N GLN A 96 31.61 -7.88 -17.61
CA GLN A 96 31.37 -8.47 -18.93
C GLN A 96 30.06 -7.97 -19.58
N GLY A 97 29.25 -7.19 -18.86
CA GLY A 97 28.04 -6.54 -19.38
C GLY A 97 26.73 -7.25 -19.01
N TYR A 98 26.75 -8.24 -18.11
CA TYR A 98 25.55 -8.93 -17.65
C TYR A 98 24.87 -8.21 -16.47
N ASP A 99 23.53 -8.24 -16.42
CA ASP A 99 22.74 -7.74 -15.29
C ASP A 99 22.71 -8.78 -14.16
N THR A 100 23.82 -8.88 -13.43
CA THR A 100 23.98 -9.90 -12.39
C THR A 100 23.28 -9.57 -11.09
N LYS A 101 22.62 -10.58 -10.53
CA LYS A 101 21.89 -10.49 -9.25
C LYS A 101 22.29 -11.66 -8.36
N VAL A 102 22.50 -11.38 -7.08
CA VAL A 102 22.72 -12.42 -6.08
C VAL A 102 21.38 -12.69 -5.39
N ILE A 103 20.91 -13.93 -5.47
CA ILE A 103 19.68 -14.36 -4.80
C ILE A 103 20.03 -15.38 -3.72
N ARG A 104 19.43 -15.22 -2.54
CA ARG A 104 19.58 -16.21 -1.48
C ARG A 104 18.49 -17.26 -1.61
N MET A 105 18.89 -18.53 -1.59
CA MET A 105 17.93 -19.63 -1.60
C MET A 105 17.13 -19.65 -0.28
N PRO A 106 15.79 -19.70 -0.28
CA PRO A 106 14.99 -19.64 0.95
C PRO A 106 15.31 -20.76 1.94
N ASP A 107 15.53 -21.97 1.41
CA ASP A 107 15.74 -23.18 2.21
C ASP A 107 17.23 -23.49 2.45
N SER A 108 18.14 -22.58 2.09
CA SER A 108 19.57 -22.85 2.19
C SER A 108 20.43 -21.63 2.54
N LYS A 109 21.68 -21.91 2.91
CA LYS A 109 22.73 -20.90 3.12
C LYS A 109 23.45 -20.53 1.83
N PHE A 110 23.08 -21.15 0.70
CA PHE A 110 23.65 -20.83 -0.59
C PHE A 110 23.07 -19.54 -1.15
N GLU A 111 23.98 -18.69 -1.62
CA GLU A 111 23.72 -17.56 -2.47
C GLU A 111 24.00 -17.96 -3.92
N LEU A 112 23.02 -17.71 -4.78
CA LEU A 112 23.09 -18.02 -6.20
C LEU A 112 23.39 -16.75 -6.96
N VAL A 113 24.34 -16.83 -7.89
CA VAL A 113 24.67 -15.74 -8.79
C VAL A 113 23.87 -15.93 -10.07
N VAL A 114 22.89 -15.06 -10.29
CA VAL A 114 22.07 -14.98 -11.50
C VAL A 114 22.83 -14.13 -12.52
N ALA A 115 23.00 -14.66 -13.73
CA ALA A 115 23.56 -13.91 -14.85
C ALA A 115 22.47 -13.23 -15.70
N GLU A 116 21.36 -13.93 -15.95
CA GLU A 116 20.23 -13.42 -16.75
C GLU A 116 18.89 -13.93 -16.19
N SER A 117 17.85 -13.10 -16.30
CA SER A 117 16.48 -13.42 -15.84
C SER A 117 15.48 -13.29 -16.99
N TYR A 118 14.48 -14.17 -16.98
CA TYR A 118 13.49 -14.31 -18.05
C TYR A 118 12.08 -14.55 -17.51
N ASP A 119 11.10 -14.12 -18.30
CA ASP A 119 9.66 -14.26 -18.05
C ASP A 119 9.08 -15.57 -18.63
N ARG A 120 9.72 -16.14 -19.65
CA ARG A 120 9.28 -17.35 -20.37
C ARG A 120 10.34 -18.46 -20.33
N LEU A 121 9.90 -19.67 -19.97
CA LEU A 121 10.75 -20.85 -19.87
C LEU A 121 11.44 -21.20 -21.20
N SER A 122 10.72 -21.16 -22.32
CA SER A 122 11.27 -21.53 -23.63
C SER A 122 12.44 -20.63 -24.04
N LYS A 123 12.31 -19.33 -23.79
CA LYS A 123 13.37 -18.34 -24.05
C LYS A 123 14.57 -18.57 -23.13
N ALA A 124 14.31 -18.82 -21.84
CA ALA A 124 15.35 -19.11 -20.87
C ALA A 124 16.14 -20.39 -21.22
N MET A 125 15.46 -21.46 -21.65
CA MET A 125 16.09 -22.72 -22.06
C MET A 125 16.94 -22.57 -23.33
N GLN A 126 16.42 -21.87 -24.35
CA GLN A 126 17.19 -21.59 -25.55
C GLN A 126 18.44 -20.77 -25.23
N ARG A 127 18.30 -19.77 -24.35
CA ARG A 127 19.43 -18.96 -23.92
C ARG A 127 20.41 -19.76 -23.09
N LEU A 128 19.96 -20.62 -22.18
CA LEU A 128 20.81 -21.48 -21.36
C LEU A 128 21.71 -22.34 -22.23
N SER A 129 21.18 -23.00 -23.25
CA SER A 129 22.01 -23.81 -24.17
C SER A 129 23.10 -22.97 -24.83
N GLN A 130 22.76 -21.77 -25.32
CA GLN A 130 23.76 -20.86 -25.89
C GLN A 130 24.78 -20.40 -24.86
N PHE A 131 24.34 -20.15 -23.63
CA PHE A 131 25.19 -19.69 -22.53
C PHE A 131 26.18 -20.77 -22.10
N GLN A 132 25.73 -22.03 -22.05
CA GLN A 132 26.57 -23.20 -21.78
C GLN A 132 27.66 -23.39 -22.84
N ASP A 133 27.34 -23.14 -24.11
CA ASP A 133 28.29 -23.29 -25.21
C ASP A 133 29.31 -22.15 -25.30
N THR A 134 28.95 -20.94 -24.84
CA THR A 134 29.73 -19.71 -25.10
C THR A 134 30.37 -19.07 -23.88
N VAL A 135 29.77 -19.23 -22.70
CA VAL A 135 30.16 -18.50 -21.49
C VAL A 135 30.55 -19.47 -20.38
N ASP A 136 29.61 -20.31 -19.94
CA ASP A 136 29.80 -21.18 -18.79
C ASP A 136 28.98 -22.47 -18.90
N ILE A 137 29.69 -23.59 -19.11
CA ILE A 137 29.11 -24.91 -19.28
C ILE A 137 28.37 -25.41 -18.02
N ASP A 138 28.78 -24.95 -16.84
CA ASP A 138 28.19 -25.36 -15.57
C ASP A 138 26.96 -24.51 -15.18
N SER A 139 26.55 -23.61 -16.06
CA SER A 139 25.34 -22.82 -15.85
C SER A 139 24.07 -23.67 -15.85
N TRP A 140 23.10 -23.30 -15.03
CA TRP A 140 21.85 -24.05 -14.87
C TRP A 140 20.67 -23.11 -14.60
N LEU A 141 19.45 -23.61 -14.81
CA LEU A 141 18.24 -22.79 -14.65
C LEU A 141 17.65 -22.96 -13.24
N TYR A 142 17.43 -21.84 -12.56
CA TYR A 142 16.66 -21.75 -11.32
C TYR A 142 15.29 -21.12 -11.58
N ILE A 143 14.24 -21.82 -11.17
CA ILE A 143 12.86 -21.35 -11.28
C ILE A 143 12.43 -20.85 -9.90
N SER A 144 12.23 -19.54 -9.77
CA SER A 144 11.69 -18.97 -8.54
C SER A 144 10.21 -19.32 -8.43
N LYS A 145 9.78 -19.79 -7.26
CA LYS A 145 8.37 -20.07 -6.96
C LYS A 145 7.58 -18.79 -6.71
#